data_AF-A0A0F9RLV1-F1
#
_entry.id   AF-A0A0F9RLV1-F1
#
_cell.length_a   1.000
_cell.length_b   1.000
_cell.length_c   1.000
_cell.angle_alpha   90.00
_cell.angle_beta   90.00
_cell.angle_gamma   90.00
#
_symmetry.space_group_name_H-M   'P 1'
#
loop_
_entity.id
_entity.type
_entity.pdbx_description
1 polymer ?
#
loop_
_entity_poly.entity_id
_entity_poly.type
_entity_poly.pdbx_seq_one_letter_code
_entity_poly.pdbx_strand_id
1 'polypeptide(L)'
;MKYTSLIKASIDSISFLLLNLTMIIWEIIENTLLLEVGIKPRPDSPQNIISDLIFGVFGAGSQLILFNIYYEEKKKVKTYYGFGIAGLILFILIYIFGAIISA
;
A
#
# COMPACT_ATOMS: atom_id res chain seq x y z
N MET A 1 29.57 -11.98 -3.76
CA MET A 1 28.25 -11.84 -4.43
C MET A 1 27.07 -12.43 -3.65
N LYS A 2 27.21 -13.55 -2.92
CA LYS A 2 26.10 -14.20 -2.17
C LYS A 2 25.53 -13.38 -0.98
N TYR A 3 26.35 -12.51 -0.38
CA TYR A 3 25.95 -11.67 0.75
C TYR A 3 24.99 -10.55 0.34
N THR A 4 25.23 -9.95 -0.83
CA THR A 4 24.42 -8.87 -1.39
C THR A 4 23.03 -9.35 -1.79
N SER A 5 22.89 -10.60 -2.25
CA SER A 5 21.58 -11.19 -2.58
C SER A 5 20.75 -11.52 -1.34
N LEU A 6 21.38 -11.97 -0.25
CA LEU A 6 20.68 -12.24 1.01
C LEU A 6 20.14 -10.95 1.64
N ILE A 7 20.96 -9.89 1.69
CA ILE A 7 20.54 -8.59 2.21
C ILE A 7 19.37 -8.02 1.40
N LYS A 8 19.40 -8.13 0.06
CA LYS A 8 18.31 -7.69 -0.80
C LYS A 8 17.01 -8.44 -0.49
N ALA A 9 17.06 -9.77 -0.42
CA ALA A 9 15.90 -10.60 -0.10
C ALA A 9 15.30 -10.27 1.28
N SER A 10 16.14 -9.99 2.28
CA SER A 10 15.67 -9.54 3.60
C SER A 10 14.98 -8.17 3.53
N ILE A 11 15.52 -7.22 2.78
CA ILE A 11 14.90 -5.89 2.59
C ILE A 11 13.56 -6.00 1.86
N ASP A 12 13.48 -6.83 0.82
CA ASP A 12 12.24 -7.08 0.08
C ASP A 12 11.18 -7.70 1.01
N SER A 13 11.57 -8.67 1.83
CA SER A 13 10.68 -9.32 2.80
C SER A 13 10.16 -8.36 3.87
N ILE A 14 11.04 -7.51 4.42
CA ILE A 14 10.66 -6.48 5.39
C ILE A 14 9.73 -5.45 4.74
N SER A 15 10.04 -5.02 3.52
CA SER A 15 9.21 -4.06 2.77
C SER A 15 7.82 -4.63 2.53
N PHE A 16 7.74 -5.90 2.11
CA PHE A 16 6.46 -6.59 1.93
C PHE A 16 5.67 -6.64 3.25
N LEU A 17 6.30 -6.98 4.37
CA LEU A 17 5.63 -7.05 5.67
C LEU A 17 5.10 -5.67 6.12
N LEU A 18 5.88 -4.61 5.95
CA LEU A 18 5.46 -3.23 6.27
C LEU A 18 4.28 -2.77 5.39
N LEU A 19 4.27 -3.16 4.12
CA LEU A 19 3.17 -2.85 3.21
C LEU A 19 1.87 -3.53 3.65
N ASN A 20 1.93 -4.82 4.02
CA ASN A 20 0.77 -5.55 4.55
C ASN A 20 0.25 -4.89 5.85
N LEU A 21 1.14 -4.51 6.76
CA LEU A 21 0.75 -3.81 7.99
C LEU A 21 0.08 -2.46 7.70
N THR A 22 0.55 -1.74 6.68
CA THR A 22 -0.05 -0.45 6.28
C THR A 22 -1.49 -0.65 5.81
N MET A 23 -1.79 -1.72 5.07
CA MET A 23 -3.16 -2.04 4.65
C MET A 23 -4.06 -2.37 5.85
N ILE A 24 -3.56 -3.14 6.83
CA ILE A 24 -4.32 -3.44 8.05
C ILE A 24 -4.58 -2.16 8.85
N ILE A 25 -3.58 -1.29 8.99
CA ILE A 25 -3.74 0.00 9.68
C ILE A 25 -4.75 0.88 8.94
N TRP A 26 -4.73 0.88 7.60
CA TRP A 26 -5.70 1.63 6.80
C TRP A 26 -7.13 1.18 7.09
N GLU A 27 -7.41 -0.13 7.06
CA GLU A 27 -8.73 -0.67 7.38
C GLU A 27 -9.21 -0.29 8.77
N ILE A 28 -8.30 -0.27 9.75
CA ILE A 28 -8.61 0.17 11.12
C ILE A 28 -8.97 1.66 11.12
N ILE A 29 -8.16 2.52 10.49
CA ILE A 29 -8.44 3.98 10.43
C ILE A 29 -9.78 4.24 9.76
N GLU A 30 -10.05 3.54 8.66
CA GLU A 30 -11.27 3.68 7.90
C GLU A 30 -12.52 3.25 8.69
N ASN A 31 -12.44 2.11 9.38
CA ASN A 31 -13.55 1.57 10.16
C ASN A 31 -13.57 2.03 11.63
N THR A 32 -12.78 3.04 11.98
CA THR A 32 -12.83 3.71 13.28
C THR A 32 -12.87 5.23 13.11
N LEU A 33 -11.72 5.84 12.83
CA LEU A 33 -11.55 7.29 12.76
C LEU A 33 -12.45 7.92 11.71
N LEU A 34 -12.54 7.36 10.49
CA LEU A 34 -13.35 7.96 9.43
C LEU A 34 -14.85 7.88 9.72
N LEU A 35 -15.29 6.85 10.44
CA LEU A 35 -16.68 6.75 10.94
C LEU A 35 -16.93 7.79 12.04
N GLU A 36 -16.01 7.93 12.98
CA GLU A 36 -16.14 8.84 14.12
C GLU A 36 -16.20 10.31 13.69
N VAL A 37 -15.40 10.71 12.70
CA VAL A 37 -15.40 12.08 12.16
C VAL A 37 -16.48 12.31 11.09
N GLY A 38 -17.29 11.29 10.77
CA GLY A 38 -18.39 11.38 9.82
C GLY A 38 -17.99 11.49 8.35
N ILE A 39 -16.72 11.24 8.00
CA ILE A 39 -16.27 11.16 6.59
C ILE A 39 -16.84 9.90 5.93
N LYS A 40 -16.92 8.80 6.70
CA LYS A 40 -17.49 7.55 6.24
C LYS A 40 -18.89 7.35 6.84
N PRO A 41 -19.92 7.07 6.01
CA PRO A 41 -21.30 7.03 6.49
C PRO A 41 -21.69 5.70 7.18
N ARG A 42 -20.98 4.62 6.88
CA ARG A 42 -21.29 3.27 7.41
C ARG A 42 -20.03 2.42 7.52
N PRO A 43 -19.94 1.53 8.51
CA PRO A 43 -18.84 0.56 8.59
C PRO A 43 -18.85 -0.37 7.39
N ASP A 44 -17.68 -0.86 7.03
CA ASP A 44 -17.53 -1.86 5.98
C ASP A 44 -18.13 -3.21 6.37
N SER A 45 -18.60 -3.92 5.36
CA SER A 45 -18.86 -5.35 5.51
C SER A 45 -17.54 -6.12 5.59
N PRO A 46 -17.51 -7.29 6.25
CA PRO A 46 -16.33 -8.15 6.26
C PRO A 46 -15.82 -8.48 4.85
N GLN A 47 -16.71 -8.59 3.86
CA GLN A 47 -16.33 -8.81 2.47
C GLN A 47 -15.54 -7.63 1.89
N ASN A 48 -15.93 -6.38 2.21
CA ASN A 48 -15.25 -5.20 1.70
C ASN A 48 -13.84 -5.07 2.30
N ILE A 49 -13.72 -5.27 3.62
CA ILE A 49 -12.43 -5.29 4.32
C ILE A 49 -11.50 -6.35 3.70
N ILE A 50 -12.02 -7.55 3.45
CA ILE A 50 -11.22 -8.63 2.84
C ILE A 50 -10.79 -8.26 1.41
N SER A 51 -11.67 -7.69 0.60
CA SER A 51 -11.29 -7.27 -0.75
C SER A 51 -10.25 -6.16 -0.72
N ASP A 52 -10.38 -5.17 0.16
CA ASP A 52 -9.46 -4.04 0.24
C ASP A 52 -8.08 -4.48 0.72
N LEU A 53 -8.00 -5.42 1.66
CA LEU A 53 -6.76 -6.08 2.03
C LEU A 53 -6.15 -6.84 0.86
N ILE A 54 -6.92 -7.66 0.12
CA ILE A 54 -6.40 -8.43 -1.02
C ILE A 54 -5.88 -7.50 -2.12
N PHE A 55 -6.70 -6.53 -2.56
CA PHE A 55 -6.31 -5.60 -3.61
C PHE A 55 -5.18 -4.68 -3.17
N GLY A 56 -5.14 -4.29 -1.91
CA GLY A 56 -4.04 -3.55 -1.32
C GLY A 56 -2.72 -4.32 -1.36
N VAL A 57 -2.73 -5.61 -1.01
CA VAL A 57 -1.54 -6.48 -1.09
C VAL A 57 -1.08 -6.67 -2.53
N PHE A 58 -2.00 -6.87 -3.48
CA PHE A 58 -1.66 -6.97 -4.90
C PHE A 58 -1.06 -5.67 -5.43
N GLY A 59 -1.67 -4.52 -5.10
CA GLY A 59 -1.16 -3.20 -5.46
C GLY A 59 0.25 -2.96 -4.91
N ALA A 60 0.42 -3.16 -3.60
CA ALA A 60 1.69 -2.99 -2.92
C ALA A 60 2.79 -3.94 -3.44
N GLY A 61 2.46 -5.21 -3.68
CA GLY A 61 3.38 -6.20 -4.23
C GLY A 61 3.82 -5.86 -5.65
N SER A 62 2.88 -5.44 -6.51
CA SER A 62 3.20 -5.01 -7.88
C SER A 62 4.09 -3.76 -7.89
N GLN A 63 3.84 -2.81 -6.99
CA GLN A 63 4.67 -1.61 -6.82
C GLN A 63 6.10 -1.97 -6.35
N LEU A 64 6.25 -2.92 -5.43
CA LEU A 64 7.55 -3.41 -4.98
C LEU A 64 8.34 -4.09 -6.12
N ILE A 65 7.66 -4.88 -6.97
CA ILE A 65 8.27 -5.51 -8.15
C ILE A 65 8.75 -4.45 -9.15
N LEU A 66 7.88 -3.50 -9.53
CA LEU A 66 8.22 -2.42 -10.45
C LEU A 66 9.38 -1.58 -9.92
N PHE A 67 9.39 -1.31 -8.61
CA PHE A 67 10.49 -0.62 -7.96
C PHE A 67 11.80 -1.41 -8.07
N ASN A 68 11.77 -2.73 -7.80
CA ASN A 68 12.96 -3.57 -7.88
C ASN A 68 13.56 -3.58 -9.30
N ILE A 69 12.72 -3.63 -10.33
CA ILE A 69 13.15 -3.51 -11.73
C ILE A 69 13.80 -2.14 -11.98
N TYR A 70 13.14 -1.05 -11.56
CA TYR A 70 13.63 0.30 -11.80
C TYR A 70 14.91 0.64 -11.01
N TYR A 71 15.04 0.10 -9.80
CA TYR A 71 16.22 0.27 -8.95
C TYR A 71 17.45 -0.43 -9.54
N GLU A 72 17.27 -1.64 -10.09
CA GLU A 72 18.35 -2.36 -10.77
C GLU A 72 18.90 -1.58 -11.97
N GLU A 73 18.05 -0.86 -12.69
CA GLU A 73 18.46 -0.04 -13.83
C GLU A 73 19.12 1.28 -13.44
N LYS A 74 18.61 1.99 -12.42
CA LYS A 74 19.00 3.39 -12.15
C LYS A 74 19.86 3.58 -10.90
N LYS A 75 19.88 2.62 -9.96
CA LYS A 75 20.58 2.67 -8.65
C LYS A 75 20.33 3.94 -7.81
N LYS A 76 19.19 4.61 -7.98
CA LYS A 76 18.86 5.85 -7.27
C LYS A 76 17.88 5.59 -6.13
N VAL A 77 18.40 5.55 -4.90
CA VAL A 77 17.61 5.36 -3.66
C VAL A 77 16.57 6.47 -3.47
N LYS A 78 16.86 7.71 -3.88
CA LYS A 78 15.88 8.82 -3.77
C LYS A 78 14.58 8.57 -4.54
N THR A 79 14.64 7.79 -5.61
CA THR A 79 13.47 7.41 -6.41
C THR A 79 12.54 6.45 -5.65
N TYR A 80 13.04 5.75 -4.64
CA TYR A 80 12.25 4.86 -3.76
C TYR A 80 11.19 5.62 -2.98
N TYR A 81 11.61 6.69 -2.28
CA TYR A 81 10.69 7.52 -1.52
C TYR A 81 9.67 8.22 -2.42
N GLY A 82 10.11 8.68 -3.60
CA GLY A 82 9.21 9.30 -4.58
C GLY A 82 8.13 8.36 -5.11
N PHE A 83 8.48 7.11 -5.43
CA PHE A 83 7.49 6.11 -5.87
C PHE A 83 6.55 5.69 -4.74
N GLY A 84 7.05 5.51 -3.52
CA GLY A 84 6.21 5.21 -2.35
C GLY A 84 5.16 6.28 -2.10
N ILE A 85 5.58 7.56 -2.10
CA ILE A 85 4.68 8.71 -1.94
C ILE A 85 3.68 8.79 -3.11
N ALA A 86 4.13 8.61 -4.35
CA ALA A 86 3.24 8.64 -5.52
C ALA A 86 2.19 7.51 -5.47
N GLY A 87 2.57 6.31 -5.05
CA GLY A 87 1.66 5.18 -4.85
C GLY A 87 0.64 5.45 -3.75
N LEU A 88 1.06 6.03 -2.62
CA LEU A 88 0.18 6.41 -1.53
C LEU A 88 -0.81 7.53 -1.94
N ILE A 89 -0.34 8.52 -2.70
CA ILE A 89 -1.22 9.56 -3.28
C ILE A 89 -2.24 8.93 -4.23
N LEU A 90 -1.80 8.04 -5.13
CA LEU A 90 -2.69 7.35 -6.06
C LEU A 90 -3.75 6.52 -5.32
N PHE A 91 -3.34 5.82 -4.26
CA PHE A 91 -4.25 5.05 -3.42
C PHE A 91 -5.30 5.94 -2.76
N ILE A 92 -4.90 7.06 -2.15
CA ILE A 92 -5.83 8.04 -1.57
C ILE A 92 -6.78 8.62 -2.63
N LEU A 93 -6.28 8.91 -3.83
CA LEU A 93 -7.11 9.41 -4.93
C LEU A 93 -8.16 8.38 -5.36
N ILE A 94 -7.76 7.12 -5.59
CA ILE A 94 -8.68 6.03 -5.93
C ILE A 94 -9.73 5.87 -4.84
N TYR A 95 -9.32 5.93 -3.57
CA TYR A 95 -10.22 5.88 -2.43
C TYR A 95 -11.25 7.01 -2.44
N ILE A 96 -10.81 8.26 -2.58
CA ILE A 96 -11.71 9.43 -2.64
C ILE A 96 -12.68 9.31 -3.83
N PHE A 97 -12.18 8.93 -5.02
CA PHE A 97 -13.03 8.73 -6.20
C PHE A 97 -14.05 7.60 -5.98
N GLY A 98 -13.62 6.49 -5.39
CA GLY A 98 -14.51 5.38 -5.01
C GLY A 98 -15.58 5.84 -4.02
N ALA A 99 -15.21 6.58 -2.98
CA ALA A 99 -16.13 7.12 -1.99
C ALA A 99 -17.16 8.10 -2.60
N ILE A 100 -16.74 8.96 -3.53
CA ILE A 100 -17.64 9.90 -4.24
C ILE A 100 -18.64 9.15 -5.13
N ILE A 101 -18.20 8.14 -5.88
CA ILE A 101 -19.08 7.39 -6.81
C ILE A 101 -20.07 6.50 -6.04
N SER A 102 -19.70 6.08 -4.82
CA SER A 102 -20.49 5.17 -3.99
C SER A 102 -21.48 5.87 -3.03
N ALA A 103 -21.45 7.21 -2.96
CA ALA A 103 -22.31 8.05 -2.12
C ALA A 103 -23.54 8.54 -2.89
#